data_AF-A0A965F680-F1
#
_entry.id   AF-A0A965F680-F1
#
_cell.length_a   1.000
_cell.length_b   1.000
_cell.length_c   1.000
_cell.angle_alpha   90.00
_cell.angle_beta   90.00
_cell.angle_gamma   90.00
#
_symmetry.space_group_name_H-M   'P 1'
#
loop_
_entity.id
_entity.type
_entity.pdbx_description
1 polymer ?
#
loop_
_entity_poly.entity_id
_entity_poly.type
_entity_poly.pdbx_seq_one_letter_code
_entity_poly.pdbx_strand_id
1 'polypeptide(L)'
;MKVFFSWSGKQGQQIAGILRVWLPGVLQAVKPYFSPEDLKAGSRWSPEIASQLEACSMGVIIVTAESKHAPWLMFEAGAISKKVSEASVCPILFGLKIADLDGPLSQFQSVNFSKDDIERVVTTMNDKLADARLDPAVLK
;
A
#
# COMPACT_ATOMS: atom_id res chain seq x y z
N MET A 1 -13.43 -1.83 -3.78
CA MET A 1 -12.53 -1.90 -2.61
C MET A 1 -11.68 -0.64 -2.50
N LYS A 2 -11.51 -0.05 -1.31
CA LYS A 2 -10.54 1.05 -1.08
C LYS A 2 -9.17 0.48 -0.76
N VAL A 3 -8.13 0.99 -1.42
CA VAL A 3 -6.73 0.60 -1.21
C VAL A 3 -5.94 1.83 -0.80
N PHE A 4 -5.30 1.78 0.36
CA PHE A 4 -4.47 2.85 0.86
C PHE A 4 -3.05 2.75 0.28
N PHE A 5 -2.51 3.84 -0.23
CA PHE A 5 -1.13 3.96 -0.67
C PHE A 5 -0.36 4.82 0.33
N SER A 6 0.53 4.16 1.06
CA SER A 6 1.47 4.75 1.99
C SER A 6 2.80 5.00 1.28
N TRP A 7 3.31 6.22 1.34
CA TRP A 7 4.55 6.61 0.67
C TRP A 7 5.24 7.74 1.43
N SER A 8 6.49 7.98 1.06
CA SER A 8 7.37 8.96 1.69
C SER A 8 8.50 9.30 0.73
N GLY A 9 8.98 10.54 0.83
CA GLY A 9 10.01 11.05 -0.07
C GLY A 9 9.49 11.28 -1.48
N LYS A 10 10.34 11.89 -2.30
CA LYS A 10 9.98 12.30 -3.66
C LYS A 10 9.79 11.08 -4.55
N GLN A 11 10.66 10.08 -4.40
CA GLN A 11 10.57 8.84 -5.17
C GLN A 11 9.29 8.08 -4.85
N GLY A 12 8.97 7.92 -3.56
CA GLY A 12 7.75 7.25 -3.13
C GLY A 12 6.49 7.93 -3.66
N GLN A 13 6.45 9.27 -3.63
CA GLN A 13 5.32 10.05 -4.17
C GLN A 13 5.08 9.78 -5.65
N GLN A 14 6.15 9.81 -6.46
CA GLN A 14 6.05 9.61 -7.91
C GLN A 14 5.53 8.20 -8.23
N ILE A 15 6.09 7.19 -7.57
CA ILE A 15 5.67 5.79 -7.72
C ILE A 15 4.20 5.64 -7.33
N ALA A 16 3.82 6.20 -6.19
CA ALA A 16 2.45 6.16 -5.71
C ALA A 16 1.51 6.80 -6.76
N GLY A 17 1.86 7.98 -7.27
CA GLY A 17 1.11 8.65 -8.34
C GLY A 17 0.91 7.81 -9.59
N ILE A 18 1.92 7.05 -10.02
CA ILE A 18 1.81 6.12 -11.16
C ILE A 18 0.84 4.98 -10.85
N LEU A 19 1.02 4.31 -9.70
CA LEU A 19 0.15 3.20 -9.29
C LEU A 19 -1.31 3.63 -9.11
N ARG A 20 -1.54 4.88 -8.68
CA ARG A 20 -2.87 5.48 -8.58
C ARG A 20 -3.64 5.45 -9.89
N VAL A 21 -2.95 5.81 -10.98
CA VAL A 21 -3.54 5.95 -12.30
C VAL A 21 -3.64 4.60 -12.98
N TRP A 22 -2.59 3.77 -12.84
CA TRP A 22 -2.52 2.47 -13.47
C TRP A 22 -3.49 1.45 -12.84
N LEU A 23 -3.58 1.39 -11.51
CA LEU A 23 -4.31 0.31 -10.83
C LEU A 23 -5.80 0.26 -11.18
N PRO A 24 -6.56 1.39 -11.28
CA PRO A 24 -7.94 1.37 -11.77
C PRO A 24 -8.08 0.91 -13.23
N GLY A 25 -7.03 1.05 -14.04
CA GLY A 25 -7.00 0.51 -15.41
C GLY A 25 -6.93 -1.01 -15.45
N VAL A 26 -6.36 -1.64 -14.42
CA VAL A 26 -6.25 -3.10 -14.28
C VAL A 26 -7.41 -3.68 -13.47
N LEU A 27 -7.74 -3.05 -12.34
CA LEU A 27 -8.80 -3.45 -11.41
C LEU A 27 -9.78 -2.28 -11.21
N GLN A 28 -10.83 -2.20 -12.03
CA GLN A 28 -11.74 -1.06 -12.07
C GLN A 28 -12.54 -0.86 -10.78
N ALA A 29 -12.73 -1.95 -10.01
CA ALA A 29 -13.41 -1.90 -8.71
C ALA A 29 -12.49 -1.42 -7.56
N VAL A 30 -11.20 -1.20 -7.81
CA VAL A 30 -10.26 -0.65 -6.83
C VAL A 30 -10.31 0.88 -6.85
N LYS A 31 -10.40 1.47 -5.65
CA LYS A 31 -10.37 2.92 -5.41
C LYS A 31 -9.10 3.27 -4.61
N PRO A 32 -8.02 3.71 -5.27
CA PRO A 32 -6.80 4.14 -4.60
C PRO A 32 -7.04 5.39 -3.73
N TYR A 33 -6.51 5.38 -2.51
CA TYR A 33 -6.49 6.52 -1.59
C TYR A 33 -5.05 6.78 -1.12
N PHE A 34 -4.67 8.04 -0.97
CA PHE A 34 -3.31 8.47 -0.69
C PHE A 34 -3.24 9.13 0.68
N SER A 35 -2.16 8.89 1.42
CA SER A 35 -1.82 9.81 2.50
C SER A 35 -1.53 11.20 1.93
N PRO A 36 -2.04 12.27 2.55
CA PRO A 36 -1.63 13.63 2.20
C PRO A 36 -0.13 13.83 2.52
N GLU A 37 0.57 14.53 1.64
CA GLU A 37 2.00 14.86 1.76
C GLU A 37 2.32 15.69 3.02
N ASP A 38 1.35 16.52 3.45
CA ASP A 38 1.48 17.49 4.53
C ASP A 38 0.94 16.99 5.87
N LEU A 39 1.59 15.99 6.46
CA LEU A 39 1.52 15.80 7.91
C LEU A 39 2.63 16.64 8.56
N LYS A 40 2.38 17.95 8.71
CA LYS A 40 3.32 18.87 9.39
C LYS A 40 3.66 18.34 10.78
N ALA A 41 4.94 18.40 11.16
CA ALA A 41 5.39 18.05 12.50
C ALA A 41 4.55 18.76 13.58
N GLY A 42 3.98 17.98 14.51
CA GLY A 42 3.07 18.48 15.56
C GLY A 42 1.58 18.44 15.22
N SER A 43 1.20 18.17 13.97
CA SER A 43 -0.19 17.93 13.61
C SER A 43 -0.57 16.52 14.05
N ARG A 44 -1.62 16.39 14.89
CA ARG A 44 -2.25 15.10 15.12
C ARG A 44 -2.63 14.52 13.76
N TRP A 45 -2.52 13.20 13.62
CA TRP A 45 -3.20 12.51 12.54
C TRP A 45 -4.62 13.04 12.49
N SER A 46 -5.00 13.60 11.34
CA SER A 46 -6.38 14.02 11.15
C SER A 46 -7.24 12.79 11.48
N PRO A 47 -8.23 12.90 12.38
CA PRO A 47 -9.21 11.83 12.60
C PRO A 47 -9.77 11.29 11.28
N GLU A 48 -9.79 12.11 10.24
CA GLU A 48 -10.13 11.74 8.88
C GLU A 48 -9.18 10.71 8.27
N ILE A 49 -7.85 10.86 8.40
CA ILE A 49 -6.87 9.89 7.87
C ILE A 49 -7.03 8.55 8.58
N ALA A 50 -7.16 8.56 9.91
CA ALA A 50 -7.42 7.36 10.69
C ALA A 50 -8.71 6.66 10.22
N SER A 51 -9.79 7.43 10.03
CA SER A 51 -11.06 6.90 9.54
C SER A 51 -10.97 6.36 8.10
N GLN A 52 -10.20 7.01 7.21
CA GLN A 52 -9.99 6.51 5.84
C GLN A 52 -9.16 5.22 5.84
N LEU A 53 -8.15 5.13 6.70
CA LEU A 53 -7.35 3.92 6.88
C LEU A 53 -8.20 2.76 7.40
N GLU A 54 -9.06 3.03 8.39
CA GLU A 54 -10.06 2.06 8.86
C GLU A 54 -11.02 1.66 7.74
N ALA A 55 -11.40 2.56 6.83
CA ALA A 55 -12.26 2.22 5.69
C ALA A 55 -11.55 1.43 4.58
N CYS A 56 -10.21 1.30 4.61
CA CYS A 56 -9.45 0.56 3.61
C CYS A 56 -9.41 -0.95 3.94
N SER A 57 -9.50 -1.78 2.91
CA SER A 57 -9.41 -3.24 3.02
C SER A 57 -7.99 -3.75 2.79
N MET A 58 -7.12 -2.91 2.24
CA MET A 58 -5.72 -3.22 1.98
C MET A 58 -4.88 -1.94 2.02
N GLY A 59 -3.65 -2.06 2.51
CA GLY A 59 -2.61 -1.06 2.44
C GLY A 59 -1.44 -1.51 1.56
N VAL A 60 -1.03 -0.67 0.64
CA VAL A 60 0.21 -0.81 -0.15
C VAL A 60 1.20 0.21 0.39
N ILE A 61 2.36 -0.28 0.85
CA ILE A 61 3.41 0.58 1.39
C ILE A 61 4.55 0.64 0.40
N ILE A 62 4.81 1.82 -0.15
CA ILE A 62 5.89 2.05 -1.11
C ILE A 62 7.16 2.35 -0.32
N VAL A 63 8.04 1.37 -0.27
CA VAL A 63 9.30 1.44 0.47
C VAL A 63 10.43 1.68 -0.51
N THR A 64 11.14 2.78 -0.30
CA THR A 64 12.31 3.21 -1.08
C THR A 64 13.49 3.39 -0.12
N ALA A 65 14.69 3.56 -0.66
CA ALA A 65 15.87 3.86 0.15
C ALA A 65 15.69 5.15 0.99
N GLU A 66 14.95 6.14 0.47
CA GLU A 66 14.63 7.39 1.16
C GLU A 66 13.63 7.17 2.31
N SER A 67 12.70 6.24 2.13
CA SER A 67 11.54 6.10 3.00
C SER A 67 11.58 4.95 4.00
N LYS A 68 12.52 4.00 3.89
CA LYS A 68 12.50 2.78 4.72
C LYS A 68 12.49 3.01 6.23
N HIS A 69 13.08 4.10 6.71
CA HIS A 69 13.10 4.47 8.14
C HIS A 69 12.07 5.56 8.48
N ALA A 70 11.18 5.92 7.56
CA ALA A 70 10.16 6.94 7.79
C ALA A 70 9.16 6.45 8.83
N PRO A 71 9.09 7.07 10.03
CA PRO A 71 8.23 6.56 11.11
C PRO A 71 6.76 6.48 10.72
N TRP A 72 6.29 7.39 9.86
CA TRP A 72 4.89 7.44 9.42
C TRP A 72 4.47 6.24 8.57
N LEU A 73 5.37 5.66 7.75
CA LEU A 73 5.05 4.41 7.03
C LEU A 73 4.73 3.28 8.02
N MET A 74 5.47 3.21 9.13
CA MET A 74 5.25 2.21 10.17
C MET A 74 3.93 2.44 10.91
N PHE A 75 3.60 3.70 11.21
CA PHE A 75 2.33 4.06 11.82
C PHE A 75 1.14 3.71 10.91
N GLU A 76 1.22 4.03 9.62
CA GLU A 76 0.20 3.69 8.62
C GLU A 76 0.04 2.18 8.48
N ALA A 77 1.15 1.44 8.40
CA ALA A 77 1.16 -0.03 8.40
C ALA A 77 0.41 -0.60 9.61
N GLY A 78 0.75 -0.12 10.80
CA GLY A 78 0.16 -0.56 12.05
C GLY A 78 -1.32 -0.21 12.18
N ALA A 79 -1.76 0.94 11.65
CA ALA A 79 -3.17 1.32 11.66
C ALA A 79 -4.02 0.41 10.77
N ILE A 80 -3.52 0.06 9.59
CA ILE A 80 -4.23 -0.85 8.67
C ILE A 80 -4.23 -2.28 9.23
N SER A 81 -3.11 -2.74 9.80
CA SER A 81 -2.97 -4.10 10.29
C SER A 81 -3.82 -4.42 11.52
N LYS A 82 -4.34 -3.41 12.23
CA LYS A 82 -5.25 -3.60 13.38
C LYS A 82 -6.58 -4.25 13.00
N LYS A 83 -6.96 -4.27 11.72
CA LYS A 83 -8.13 -5.02 11.23
C LYS A 83 -7.79 -6.50 11.05
N VAL A 84 -7.80 -7.21 12.18
CA VAL A 84 -7.31 -8.60 12.36
C VAL A 84 -7.90 -9.65 11.40
N SER A 85 -9.09 -9.43 10.81
CA SER A 85 -9.77 -10.45 9.98
C SER A 85 -9.73 -10.21 8.46
N GLU A 86 -9.48 -8.98 7.99
CA GLU A 86 -9.68 -8.63 6.57
C GLU A 86 -8.59 -7.74 5.96
N ALA A 87 -7.87 -6.96 6.77
CA ALA A 87 -6.92 -6.00 6.24
C ALA A 87 -5.56 -6.65 5.95
N SER A 88 -5.07 -6.44 4.74
CA SER A 88 -3.73 -6.89 4.34
C SER A 88 -2.84 -5.68 4.12
N VAL A 89 -1.63 -5.72 4.66
CA VAL A 89 -0.58 -4.73 4.40
C VAL A 89 0.45 -5.40 3.51
N CYS A 90 0.76 -4.77 2.37
CA CYS A 90 1.74 -5.25 1.42
C CYS A 90 2.80 -4.17 1.16
N PRO A 91 3.98 -4.28 1.79
CA PRO A 91 5.12 -3.45 1.43
C PRO A 91 5.68 -3.87 0.06
N ILE A 92 5.85 -2.90 -0.83
CA ILE A 92 6.51 -3.05 -2.14
C ILE A 92 7.85 -2.33 -2.08
N LEU A 93 8.92 -3.08 -2.29
CA LEU A 93 10.30 -2.62 -2.21
C LEU A 93 10.79 -2.13 -3.57
N PHE A 94 11.16 -0.86 -3.65
CA PHE A 94 11.71 -0.24 -4.84
C PHE A 94 13.21 -0.03 -4.69
N GLY A 95 13.99 -0.87 -5.38
CA GLY A 95 15.46 -0.82 -5.34
C GLY A 95 16.06 -1.28 -4.00
N LEU A 96 15.29 -2.01 -3.19
CA LEU A 96 15.71 -2.59 -1.92
C LEU A 96 15.52 -4.10 -1.93
N LYS A 97 16.28 -4.81 -1.09
CA LYS A 97 16.07 -6.22 -0.80
C LYS A 97 15.23 -6.36 0.46
N ILE A 98 14.55 -7.51 0.60
CA ILE A 98 13.79 -7.83 1.82
C ILE A 98 14.68 -7.78 3.07
N ALA A 99 15.96 -8.14 2.96
CA ALA A 99 16.93 -8.06 4.05
C ALA A 99 17.27 -6.62 4.48
N ASP A 100 16.95 -5.62 3.67
CA ASP A 100 17.20 -4.20 3.98
C ASP A 100 16.05 -3.58 4.80
N LEU A 101 14.94 -4.32 5.00
CA LEU A 101 13.84 -3.95 5.88
C LEU A 101 14.15 -4.37 7.32
N ASP A 102 13.98 -3.42 8.23
CA ASP A 102 14.10 -3.61 9.66
C ASP A 102 12.82 -3.14 10.39
N GLY A 103 12.77 -3.44 11.70
CA GLY A 103 11.70 -2.99 12.57
C GLY A 103 10.32 -3.59 12.26
N PRO A 104 9.22 -2.88 12.57
CA PRO A 104 7.86 -3.42 12.43
C PRO A 104 7.45 -3.77 11.00
N LEU A 105 8.05 -3.12 9.99
CA LEU A 105 7.72 -3.40 8.59
C LEU A 105 8.17 -4.79 8.14
N SER A 106 9.24 -5.33 8.75
CA SER A 106 9.71 -6.69 8.46
C SER A 106 8.75 -7.79 8.93
N GLN A 107 7.73 -7.44 9.73
CA GLN A 107 6.67 -8.36 10.16
C GLN A 107 5.63 -8.62 9.05
N PHE A 108 5.59 -7.75 8.03
CA PHE A 108 4.68 -7.90 6.89
C PHE A 108 5.36 -8.63 5.74
N GLN A 109 4.57 -9.39 4.98
CA GLN A 109 5.03 -10.04 3.76
C GLN A 109 5.30 -8.98 2.69
N SER A 110 6.57 -8.67 2.52
CA SER A 110 7.05 -7.67 1.56
C SER A 110 7.35 -8.33 0.22
N VAL A 111 7.18 -7.57 -0.86
CA VAL A 111 7.49 -8.02 -2.22
C VAL A 111 8.45 -7.05 -2.89
N ASN A 112 9.23 -7.54 -3.87
CA ASN A 112 10.08 -6.66 -4.65
C ASN A 112 9.26 -6.03 -5.78
N PHE A 113 9.67 -4.85 -6.25
CA PHE A 113 9.14 -4.30 -7.48
C PHE A 113 9.64 -5.11 -8.69
N SER A 114 8.94 -6.20 -9.00
CA SER A 114 9.16 -7.07 -10.15
C SER A 114 7.81 -7.43 -10.80
N LYS A 115 7.82 -7.81 -12.08
CA LYS A 115 6.59 -8.17 -12.79
C LYS A 115 5.79 -9.26 -12.03
N ASP A 116 6.46 -10.36 -11.69
CA ASP A 116 5.84 -11.51 -11.02
C ASP A 116 5.28 -11.17 -9.64
N ASP A 117 5.98 -10.31 -8.89
CA ASP A 117 5.52 -9.89 -7.56
C ASP A 117 4.34 -8.91 -7.66
N ILE A 118 4.37 -7.98 -8.61
CA ILE A 118 3.24 -7.06 -8.85
C ILE A 118 2.01 -7.82 -9.34
N GLU A 119 2.17 -8.81 -10.20
CA GLU A 119 1.08 -9.70 -10.61
C GLU A 119 0.47 -10.44 -9.41
N ARG A 120 1.30 -10.92 -8.47
CA ARG A 120 0.82 -11.53 -7.22
C ARG A 120 0.05 -10.54 -6.36
N VAL A 121 0.52 -9.29 -6.26
CA VAL A 121 -0.19 -8.23 -5.52
C VAL A 121 -1.55 -7.92 -6.16
N VAL A 122 -1.59 -7.77 -7.48
CA VAL A 122 -2.83 -7.52 -8.24
C VAL A 122 -3.79 -8.69 -8.10
N THR A 123 -3.31 -9.93 -8.19
CA THR A 123 -4.13 -11.13 -7.97
C THR A 123 -4.72 -11.15 -6.56
N THR A 124 -3.90 -10.86 -5.56
CA THR A 124 -4.35 -10.75 -4.15
C THR A 124 -5.40 -9.66 -3.97
N MET A 125 -5.24 -8.51 -4.63
CA MET A 125 -6.24 -7.45 -4.63
C MET A 125 -7.54 -7.91 -5.29
N ASN A 126 -7.44 -8.59 -6.43
CA ASN A 126 -8.58 -9.08 -7.19
C ASN A 126 -9.40 -10.11 -6.38
N ASP A 127 -8.73 -11.01 -5.66
CA ASP A 127 -9.40 -12.02 -4.84
C ASP A 127 -10.22 -11.39 -3.69
N LYS A 128 -9.80 -10.21 -3.21
CA LYS A 128 -10.56 -9.42 -2.21
C LYS A 128 -11.75 -8.67 -2.80
N LEU A 129 -11.93 -8.63 -4.11
CA LEU A 129 -13.06 -7.93 -4.75
C LEU A 129 -14.38 -8.72 -4.72
N ALA A 130 -14.38 -9.98 -4.25
CA ALA A 130 -15.57 -10.84 -4.18
C ALA A 130 -16.36 -10.85 -5.50
N ASP A 131 -17.59 -10.34 -5.53
CA ASP A 131 -18.45 -10.30 -6.72
C ASP A 131 -17.90 -9.43 -7.87
N ALA A 132 -16.98 -8.51 -7.57
CA ALA A 132 -16.33 -7.64 -8.55
C ALA A 132 -14.96 -8.18 -9.00
N ARG A 133 -14.63 -9.44 -8.67
CA ARG A 133 -13.40 -10.12 -9.09
C ARG A 133 -13.40 -10.33 -10.61
N LEU A 134 -12.30 -9.98 -11.25
CA LEU A 134 -12.05 -10.25 -12.66
C LEU A 134 -11.57 -11.68 -12.87
N ASP A 135 -11.79 -12.23 -14.07
CA ASP A 135 -11.21 -13.51 -14.47
C ASP A 135 -9.66 -13.43 -14.44
N PRO A 136 -8.97 -14.37 -13.77
CA PRO A 136 -7.50 -14.41 -13.75
C PRO A 136 -6.82 -14.39 -15.14
N ALA A 137 -7.51 -14.82 -16.19
CA ALA A 137 -7.01 -14.76 -17.57
C ALA A 137 -6.87 -13.32 -18.08
N VAL A 138 -7.62 -12.36 -17.52
CA VAL A 138 -7.59 -10.93 -17.91
C VAL A 138 -6.51 -10.15 -17.15
N LEU A 139 -5.94 -10.73 -16.08
CA LEU A 139 -4.90 -10.10 -15.26
C LEU A 139 -3.48 -10.28 -15.81
N LYS A 140 -3.28 -11.04 -16.89
CA LYS A 140 -1.97 -11.45 -17.45
C LYS A 140 -1.61 -10.73 -18.74
#